data_AF-M8A0U1-F1
#
_entry.id   AF-M8A0U1-F1
#
_cell.length_a   1.000
_cell.length_b   1.000
_cell.length_c   1.000
_cell.angle_alpha   90.00
_cell.angle_beta   90.00
_cell.angle_gamma   90.00
#
_symmetry.space_group_name_H-M   'P 1'
#
loop_
_entity.id
_entity.type
_entity.pdbx_description
1 polymer ?
#
loop_
_entity_poly.entity_id
_entity_poly.type
_entity_poly.pdbx_seq_one_letter_code
_entity_poly.pdbx_strand_id
1 'polypeptide(L)'
;MVHTKATEPTVGTGATGTPPMLRCHPDGRRVSDNVPKGARSAAREVEAAYMGRGSKLVDTFATLLYRATDDDSAIGHASVIVLVLLIIGGSDANPAARRHGQLDVNHKKQPLQTSRPYNIAHRGSNGEIPEETAAAYLRAIEEGADFIETDILASEDGHLICFHDVTLDDTTDIANRTEFVGRKRTYEVQGVNMTGWFTGKYNILTFDEFILIALHADRVVGIYPEIKNPIFINQHVKWSGGKKFEDKFVETLLKYGYKGKYMSEDWLKKPLFIQSFAPTSLIYISNITNAPKLLLIDETTVPTQDTNQSYYEITSNGYLAFIRKYVIGIGPWKDTIIPPENNLLGPATDLVARAHALNLQVHPYTFRNENSYLHFNFHQDPYAEYEYWLREIRVDALFTDFTGSLRKYQEWTAPHQNKEKKCRGPPA
;
A
#
# COMPACT_ATOMS: atom_id res chain seq x y z
N MET A 1 -22.31 0.78 4.86
CA MET A 1 -22.33 2.22 5.19
C MET A 1 -20.92 2.70 4.90
N VAL A 2 -20.68 3.39 3.78
CA VAL A 2 -19.32 3.81 3.40
C VAL A 2 -18.93 4.99 4.27
N HIS A 3 -17.92 4.80 5.13
CA HIS A 3 -17.49 5.82 6.07
C HIS A 3 -16.63 6.87 5.37
N THR A 4 -17.22 8.04 5.15
CA THR A 4 -16.46 9.29 5.07
C THR A 4 -15.87 9.60 6.45
N LYS A 5 -14.65 10.13 6.44
CA LYS A 5 -13.89 10.68 7.56
C LYS A 5 -14.80 11.33 8.62
N ALA A 6 -14.74 10.84 9.85
CA ALA A 6 -15.54 11.36 10.96
C ALA A 6 -15.26 12.85 11.20
N THR A 7 -16.30 13.67 11.13
CA THR A 7 -16.32 15.05 11.60
C THR A 7 -16.56 15.08 13.12
N GLU A 8 -15.77 15.91 13.82
CA GLU A 8 -15.85 16.12 15.27
C GLU A 8 -17.23 16.68 15.71
N PRO A 9 -17.71 16.35 16.94
CA PRO A 9 -18.94 16.93 17.47
C PRO A 9 -18.69 18.33 18.06
N THR A 10 -19.46 19.30 17.56
CA THR A 10 -19.58 20.64 18.14
C THR A 10 -20.26 20.59 19.50
N VAL A 11 -19.58 21.08 20.54
CA VAL A 11 -20.14 21.34 21.87
C VAL A 11 -21.04 22.58 21.81
N GLY A 12 -22.34 22.39 22.03
CA GLY A 12 -23.30 23.48 22.23
C GLY A 12 -23.37 23.87 23.70
N THR A 13 -22.85 25.04 24.06
CA THR A 13 -23.14 25.70 25.35
C THR A 13 -24.15 26.83 25.12
N GLY A 14 -25.30 26.72 25.79
CA GLY A 14 -26.33 27.76 25.85
C GLY A 14 -25.88 29.01 26.62
N ALA A 15 -26.40 30.16 26.17
CA ALA A 15 -26.02 31.51 26.52
C ALA A 15 -26.44 31.99 27.93
N THR A 16 -25.75 33.03 28.43
CA THR A 16 -26.37 34.29 28.93
C THR A 16 -25.29 35.33 29.28
N GLY A 17 -25.47 36.59 28.85
CA GLY A 17 -24.74 37.76 29.36
C GLY A 17 -24.13 38.71 28.30
N THR A 18 -24.88 39.74 27.91
CA THR A 18 -24.48 40.87 27.04
C THR A 18 -23.59 41.92 27.78
N PRO A 19 -22.90 42.84 27.04
CA PRO A 19 -21.59 43.41 27.39
C PRO A 19 -21.64 44.88 27.88
N PRO A 20 -20.48 45.53 28.07
CA PRO A 20 -20.36 46.94 27.71
C PRO A 20 -19.28 47.21 26.65
N MET A 21 -19.67 48.12 25.75
CA MET A 21 -18.91 48.74 24.66
C MET A 21 -17.65 49.47 25.11
N LEU A 22 -16.64 49.56 24.22
CA LEU A 22 -15.95 50.81 23.93
C LEU A 22 -15.36 50.83 22.51
N ARG A 23 -15.37 52.05 21.94
CA ARG A 23 -15.37 52.45 20.53
C ARG A 23 -13.99 52.44 19.85
N CYS A 24 -14.00 52.39 18.51
CA CYS A 24 -12.96 52.85 17.56
C CYS A 24 -12.53 54.31 17.86
N HIS A 25 -11.31 54.82 17.58
CA HIS A 25 -10.51 54.99 16.35
C HIS A 25 -9.20 55.75 16.76
N PRO A 26 -8.29 56.23 15.87
CA PRO A 26 -7.56 55.63 14.74
C PRO A 26 -6.03 55.82 14.89
N ASP A 27 -5.19 54.92 14.37
CA ASP A 27 -3.91 55.37 13.81
C ASP A 27 -3.56 54.52 12.59
N GLY A 28 -3.51 55.18 11.44
CA GLY A 28 -3.22 54.58 10.16
C GLY A 28 -1.72 54.39 10.04
N ARG A 29 -1.25 53.16 10.25
CA ARG A 29 0.06 52.72 9.76
C ARG A 29 -0.04 51.33 9.17
N ARG A 30 0.29 51.23 7.87
CA ARG A 30 0.49 49.97 7.16
C ARG A 30 1.60 49.19 7.85
N VAL A 31 1.34 47.95 8.24
CA VAL A 31 2.37 46.96 8.57
C VAL A 31 2.23 45.81 7.59
N SER A 32 3.33 45.58 6.90
CA SER A 32 3.60 44.57 5.87
C SER A 32 3.26 43.14 6.30
N ASP A 33 2.77 42.37 5.33
CA ASP A 33 2.62 40.91 5.39
C ASP A 33 3.91 40.21 5.85
N ASN A 34 3.85 39.51 6.97
CA ASN A 34 4.85 38.53 7.40
C ASN A 34 4.15 37.23 7.78
N VAL A 35 3.97 36.35 6.80
CA VAL A 35 3.68 34.92 7.02
C VAL A 35 5.02 34.20 7.19
N PRO A 36 5.21 33.38 8.25
CA PRO A 36 6.47 32.66 8.45
C PRO A 36 6.74 31.69 7.29
N LYS A 37 7.88 31.90 6.62
CA LYS A 37 8.45 30.97 5.62
C LYS A 37 8.99 29.72 6.33
N GLY A 38 8.11 28.76 6.63
CA GLY A 38 8.49 27.47 7.23
C GLY A 38 8.05 26.23 6.44
N ALA A 39 6.96 26.29 5.68
CA ALA A 39 6.36 25.09 5.06
C ALA A 39 6.73 24.84 3.59
N ARG A 40 7.39 25.80 2.91
CA ARG A 40 7.86 25.63 1.52
C ARG A 40 9.32 25.19 1.40
N SER A 41 10.07 25.18 2.51
CA SER A 41 11.49 24.79 2.55
C SER A 41 11.66 23.27 2.57
N ALA A 42 10.88 22.57 3.40
CA ALA A 42 10.97 21.11 3.54
C ALA A 42 10.61 20.36 2.25
N ALA A 43 9.60 20.81 1.51
CA ALA A 43 9.20 20.19 0.24
C ALA A 43 10.29 20.35 -0.86
N ARG A 44 10.98 21.49 -0.90
CA ARG A 44 12.08 21.73 -1.85
C ARG A 44 13.37 21.01 -1.47
N GLU A 45 13.64 20.80 -0.18
CA GLU A 45 14.81 20.04 0.26
C GLU A 45 14.66 18.53 0.00
N VAL A 46 13.45 17.98 0.08
CA VAL A 46 13.18 16.59 -0.34
C VAL A 46 13.31 16.42 -1.85
N GLU A 47 12.78 17.38 -2.63
CA GLU A 47 12.86 17.36 -4.11
C GLU A 47 14.31 17.55 -4.62
N ALA A 48 15.10 18.42 -3.97
CA ALA A 48 16.51 18.61 -4.29
C ALA A 48 17.41 17.44 -3.85
N ALA A 49 17.06 16.74 -2.75
CA ALA A 49 17.74 15.53 -2.33
C ALA A 49 17.53 14.37 -3.32
N TYR A 50 16.40 14.33 -4.04
CA TYR A 50 16.10 13.36 -5.09
C TYR A 50 16.82 13.68 -6.42
N MET A 51 16.97 14.95 -6.79
CA MET A 51 17.73 15.36 -7.98
C MET A 51 19.26 15.31 -7.79
N GLY A 52 19.75 15.36 -6.54
CA GLY A 52 21.17 15.37 -6.20
C GLY A 52 21.86 14.00 -6.05
N ARG A 53 21.12 12.88 -6.18
CA ARG A 53 21.67 11.52 -6.11
C ARG A 53 21.25 10.68 -7.32
N GLY A 54 21.61 11.15 -8.50
CA GLY A 54 21.50 10.41 -9.75
C GLY A 54 22.78 9.66 -10.11
N SER A 55 22.74 8.32 -10.13
CA SER A 55 23.54 7.53 -11.07
C SER A 55 22.98 6.14 -11.42
N LYS A 56 21.71 5.85 -11.10
CA LYS A 56 21.05 4.58 -11.52
C LYS A 56 19.63 4.75 -12.05
N LEU A 57 18.90 5.79 -11.63
CA LEU A 57 17.50 6.01 -12.05
C LEU A 57 17.35 6.68 -13.42
N VAL A 58 18.34 7.48 -13.84
CA VAL A 58 18.31 8.16 -15.15
C VAL A 58 18.35 7.15 -16.30
N ASP A 59 19.03 6.00 -16.11
CA ASP A 59 19.09 4.92 -17.10
C ASP A 59 17.76 4.14 -17.20
N THR A 60 17.01 4.02 -16.09
CA THR A 60 15.69 3.37 -16.08
C THR A 60 14.65 4.19 -16.84
N PHE A 61 14.69 5.52 -16.72
CA PHE A 61 13.82 6.42 -17.50
C PHE A 61 14.23 6.52 -18.98
N ALA A 62 15.53 6.46 -19.29
CA ALA A 62 16.01 6.44 -20.68
C ALA A 62 15.59 5.16 -21.44
N THR A 63 15.49 4.03 -20.74
CA THR A 63 15.07 2.75 -21.34
C THR A 63 13.56 2.71 -21.64
N LEU A 64 12.75 3.41 -20.84
CA LEU A 64 11.31 3.57 -21.07
C LEU A 64 11.00 4.50 -22.26
N LEU A 65 11.82 5.52 -22.49
CA LEU A 65 11.72 6.40 -23.67
C LEU A 65 12.22 5.74 -24.96
N TYR A 66 13.22 4.86 -24.89
CA TYR A 66 13.73 4.14 -26.07
C TYR A 66 12.77 3.07 -26.61
N ARG A 67 11.83 2.58 -25.80
CA ARG A 67 10.80 1.61 -26.24
C ARG A 67 9.52 2.25 -26.79
N ALA A 68 9.45 3.58 -26.82
CA ALA A 68 8.30 4.33 -27.35
C ALA A 68 8.48 4.80 -28.80
N THR A 69 9.53 4.34 -29.51
CA THR A 69 9.79 4.76 -30.91
C THR A 69 9.78 3.63 -31.94
N ASP A 70 9.23 2.45 -31.62
CA ASP A 70 8.96 1.39 -32.61
C ASP A 70 7.56 1.55 -33.23
N ASP A 71 7.24 2.76 -33.67
CA ASP A 71 6.10 2.98 -34.58
C ASP A 71 6.54 3.91 -35.71
N ASP A 72 6.61 3.33 -36.91
CA ASP A 72 7.05 3.94 -38.17
C ASP A 72 6.07 5.05 -38.59
N SER A 73 6.25 6.28 -38.11
CA SER A 73 5.90 7.50 -38.86
C SER A 73 6.30 8.78 -38.13
N ALA A 74 7.49 9.31 -38.43
CA ALA A 74 7.74 10.74 -38.64
C ALA A 74 9.25 11.02 -38.65
N ILE A 75 9.83 10.91 -39.84
CA ILE A 75 11.10 11.56 -40.15
C ILE A 75 10.88 13.07 -40.00
N GLY A 76 11.57 13.70 -39.04
CA GLY A 76 11.85 15.12 -39.14
C GLY A 76 11.78 15.98 -37.89
N HIS A 77 12.35 15.59 -36.74
CA HIS A 77 12.76 16.57 -35.69
C HIS A 77 13.98 16.08 -34.88
N ALA A 78 14.98 15.47 -35.53
CA ALA A 78 16.20 14.98 -34.88
C ALA A 78 17.29 16.06 -34.64
N SER A 79 17.02 17.33 -34.96
CA SER A 79 18.07 18.37 -35.00
C SER A 79 18.19 19.26 -33.76
N VAL A 80 17.47 18.99 -32.66
CA VAL A 80 17.51 19.85 -31.45
C VAL A 80 18.26 19.20 -30.26
N ILE A 81 18.50 17.89 -30.28
CA ILE A 81 19.04 17.17 -29.11
C ILE A 81 20.58 17.15 -29.07
N VAL A 82 21.26 17.41 -30.19
CA VAL A 82 22.75 17.36 -30.26
C VAL A 82 23.43 18.62 -29.69
N LEU A 83 22.70 19.73 -29.52
CA LEU A 83 23.32 21.00 -29.09
C LEU A 83 23.45 21.15 -27.56
N VAL A 84 22.77 20.32 -26.75
CA VAL A 84 22.83 20.40 -25.27
C VAL A 84 23.99 19.57 -24.69
N LEU A 85 24.53 18.62 -25.44
CA LEU A 85 25.60 17.71 -24.96
C LEU A 85 27.03 18.25 -25.14
N LEU A 86 27.23 19.43 -25.74
CA LEU A 86 28.57 19.99 -26.01
C LEU A 86 28.97 21.18 -25.13
N ILE A 87 28.17 21.61 -24.16
CA ILE A 87 28.50 22.77 -23.30
C ILE A 87 28.98 22.37 -21.89
N ILE A 88 28.94 21.09 -21.51
CA ILE A 88 29.49 20.62 -20.20
C ILE A 88 30.71 19.73 -20.43
N GLY A 89 31.67 20.21 -21.21
CA GLY A 89 32.94 19.55 -21.46
C GLY A 89 34.09 20.53 -21.26
N GLY A 90 34.46 20.79 -20.01
CA GLY A 90 35.56 21.69 -19.70
C GLY A 90 36.06 21.57 -18.27
N SER A 91 37.23 20.92 -18.15
CA SER A 91 38.24 21.07 -17.10
C SER A 91 38.25 20.07 -15.93
N ASP A 92 39.30 19.26 -15.96
CA ASP A 92 40.10 18.72 -14.86
C ASP A 92 39.44 17.92 -13.74
N ALA A 93 39.42 16.59 -13.89
CA ALA A 93 39.36 15.67 -12.77
C ALA A 93 40.09 14.34 -13.06
N ASN A 94 41.29 14.23 -12.48
CA ASN A 94 41.99 13.05 -11.93
C ASN A 94 41.66 11.64 -12.52
N PRO A 95 42.62 10.94 -13.17
CA PRO A 95 42.38 9.63 -13.80
C PRO A 95 42.18 8.44 -12.83
N ALA A 96 42.12 8.67 -11.52
CA ALA A 96 41.94 7.61 -10.52
C ALA A 96 40.46 7.23 -10.23
N ALA A 97 39.47 7.95 -10.79
CA ALA A 97 38.05 7.76 -10.46
C ALA A 97 37.24 6.89 -11.46
N ARG A 98 37.85 6.38 -12.53
CA ARG A 98 37.16 5.44 -13.46
C ARG A 98 37.42 3.99 -13.07
N ARG A 99 36.78 3.55 -11.98
CA ARG A 99 36.23 2.19 -11.92
C ARG A 99 34.73 2.31 -12.11
N HIS A 100 34.30 2.54 -13.35
CA HIS A 100 32.94 2.23 -13.74
C HIS A 100 32.75 0.74 -13.52
N GLY A 101 31.95 0.40 -12.51
CA GLY A 101 31.44 -0.94 -12.32
C GLY A 101 30.72 -1.36 -13.59
N GLN A 102 31.34 -2.28 -14.32
CA GLN A 102 30.67 -3.13 -15.27
C GLN A 102 29.41 -3.67 -14.58
N LEU A 103 28.24 -3.44 -15.17
CA LEU A 103 26.96 -3.96 -14.68
C LEU A 103 27.12 -5.47 -14.46
N ASP A 104 27.26 -5.86 -13.20
CA ASP A 104 27.37 -7.26 -12.83
C ASP A 104 25.97 -7.87 -12.98
N VAL A 105 25.76 -8.52 -14.13
CA VAL A 105 24.49 -9.14 -14.56
C VAL A 105 24.09 -10.33 -13.68
N ASN A 106 24.79 -10.55 -12.56
CA ASN A 106 24.65 -11.67 -11.65
C ASN A 106 24.37 -11.28 -10.19
N HIS A 107 23.94 -10.04 -9.90
CA HIS A 107 23.58 -9.71 -8.51
C HIS A 107 22.30 -10.44 -8.09
N LYS A 108 22.47 -11.60 -7.42
CA LYS A 108 21.37 -12.32 -6.78
C LYS A 108 20.74 -11.39 -5.74
N LYS A 109 19.49 -10.98 -5.96
CA LYS A 109 18.72 -10.18 -5.00
C LYS A 109 18.69 -10.88 -3.64
N GLN A 110 18.77 -10.09 -2.57
CA GLN A 110 18.58 -10.61 -1.22
C GLN A 110 17.21 -11.28 -1.11
N PRO A 111 17.12 -12.52 -0.61
CA PRO A 111 15.85 -13.24 -0.52
C PRO A 111 14.92 -12.61 0.52
N LEU A 112 13.62 -12.86 0.38
CA LEU A 112 12.62 -12.48 1.38
C LEU A 112 12.91 -13.19 2.71
N GLN A 113 12.78 -12.47 3.83
CA GLN A 113 12.82 -13.09 5.15
C GLN A 113 11.46 -13.76 5.43
N THR A 114 11.48 -15.05 5.80
CA THR A 114 10.28 -15.87 6.03
C THR A 114 10.21 -16.47 7.44
N SER A 115 11.21 -16.21 8.29
CA SER A 115 11.30 -16.78 9.64
C SER A 115 10.65 -15.94 10.74
N ARG A 116 10.02 -14.81 10.39
CA ARG A 116 9.32 -13.91 11.31
C ARG A 116 8.00 -13.43 10.69
N PRO A 117 7.07 -12.91 11.49
CA PRO A 117 5.85 -12.30 10.95
C PRO A 117 6.15 -11.22 9.91
N TYR A 118 5.32 -11.13 8.87
CA TYR A 118 5.55 -10.20 7.76
C TYR A 118 5.19 -8.75 8.11
N ASN A 119 5.98 -7.82 7.58
CA ASN A 119 5.69 -6.39 7.53
C ASN A 119 5.07 -6.09 6.15
N ILE A 120 3.76 -5.79 6.12
CA ILE A 120 3.01 -5.56 4.90
C ILE A 120 2.66 -4.07 4.80
N ALA A 121 3.11 -3.41 3.74
CA ALA A 121 2.89 -1.99 3.48
C ALA A 121 1.48 -1.74 2.95
N HIS A 122 0.54 -1.42 3.83
CA HIS A 122 -0.85 -1.16 3.48
C HIS A 122 -0.93 0.08 2.58
N ARG A 123 -1.21 -0.14 1.29
CA ARG A 123 -1.17 0.89 0.23
C ARG A 123 0.15 1.66 0.11
N GLY A 124 1.25 1.01 0.48
CA GLY A 124 2.59 1.63 0.59
C GLY A 124 2.85 2.21 1.98
N SER A 125 3.77 3.19 2.07
CA SER A 125 4.03 3.91 3.32
C SER A 125 3.05 5.08 3.46
N ASN A 126 1.75 4.76 3.52
CA ASN A 126 0.69 5.75 3.36
C ASN A 126 0.43 6.63 4.61
N GLY A 127 1.04 6.30 5.75
CA GLY A 127 1.12 7.19 6.90
C GLY A 127 2.01 8.42 6.67
N GLU A 128 2.84 8.40 5.62
CA GLU A 128 3.79 9.47 5.30
C GLU A 128 3.60 10.07 3.90
N ILE A 129 3.18 9.26 2.93
CA ILE A 129 3.08 9.60 1.51
C ILE A 129 1.68 9.24 1.01
N PRO A 130 1.05 9.98 0.09
CA PRO A 130 -0.27 9.59 -0.42
C PRO A 130 -0.33 8.13 -0.89
N GLU A 131 -1.37 7.42 -0.44
CA GLU A 131 -1.61 6.00 -0.70
C GLU A 131 -1.68 5.66 -2.20
N GLU A 132 -1.40 4.39 -2.51
CA GLU A 132 -1.50 3.84 -3.88
C GLU A 132 -0.65 4.60 -4.93
N THR A 133 0.38 5.32 -4.49
CA THR A 133 1.33 6.02 -5.37
C THR A 133 2.66 5.28 -5.48
N ALA A 134 3.34 5.43 -6.63
CA ALA A 134 4.70 4.90 -6.80
C ALA A 134 5.66 5.38 -5.69
N ALA A 135 5.52 6.62 -5.23
CA ALA A 135 6.34 7.15 -4.14
C ALA A 135 6.10 6.43 -2.81
N ALA A 136 4.85 6.13 -2.45
CA ALA A 136 4.51 5.39 -1.23
C ALA A 136 5.07 3.96 -1.26
N TYR A 137 4.99 3.28 -2.41
CA TYR A 137 5.55 1.94 -2.57
C TYR A 137 7.08 1.92 -2.50
N LEU A 138 7.74 2.83 -3.21
CA LEU A 138 9.20 2.94 -3.18
C LEU A 138 9.70 3.23 -1.76
N ARG A 139 9.00 4.10 -1.02
CA ARG A 139 9.33 4.39 0.38
C ARG A 139 9.16 3.16 1.28
N ALA A 140 8.06 2.41 1.13
CA ALA A 140 7.86 1.18 1.90
C ALA A 140 8.93 0.12 1.63
N ILE A 141 9.38 0.00 0.38
CA ILE A 141 10.48 -0.89 0.01
C ILE A 141 11.79 -0.47 0.69
N GLU A 142 12.10 0.83 0.67
CA GLU A 142 13.27 1.41 1.33
C GLU A 142 13.23 1.20 2.86
N GLU A 143 12.05 1.33 3.46
CA GLU A 143 11.79 1.09 4.88
C GLU A 143 11.88 -0.38 5.31
N GLY A 144 12.00 -1.29 4.35
CA GLY A 144 12.21 -2.70 4.65
C GLY A 144 10.94 -3.53 4.76
N ALA A 145 9.82 -3.09 4.16
CA ALA A 145 8.59 -3.88 4.05
C ALA A 145 8.84 -5.22 3.33
N ASP A 146 8.27 -6.31 3.83
CA ASP A 146 8.39 -7.62 3.18
C ASP A 146 7.48 -7.70 1.96
N PHE A 147 6.29 -7.11 2.07
CA PHE A 147 5.30 -7.01 1.00
C PHE A 147 4.84 -5.56 0.82
N ILE A 148 4.56 -5.17 -0.42
CA ILE A 148 3.75 -3.99 -0.73
C ILE A 148 2.33 -4.44 -1.11
N GLU A 149 1.32 -3.78 -0.55
CA GLU A 149 -0.09 -4.07 -0.76
C GLU A 149 -0.70 -3.05 -1.73
N THR A 150 -1.72 -3.46 -2.49
CA THR A 150 -2.45 -2.56 -3.38
C THR A 150 -3.89 -3.02 -3.55
N ASP A 151 -4.81 -2.07 -3.65
CA ASP A 151 -6.20 -2.32 -4.00
C ASP A 151 -6.40 -2.30 -5.51
N ILE A 152 -6.86 -3.40 -6.12
CA ILE A 152 -7.08 -3.43 -7.57
C ILE A 152 -8.55 -3.22 -7.91
N LEU A 153 -8.81 -2.20 -8.73
CA LEU A 153 -10.07 -1.95 -9.43
C LEU A 153 -9.83 -2.02 -10.96
N ALA A 154 -10.86 -1.70 -11.74
CA ALA A 154 -10.74 -1.57 -13.19
C ALA A 154 -11.38 -0.26 -13.69
N SER A 155 -10.74 0.35 -14.69
CA SER A 155 -11.33 1.44 -15.47
C SER A 155 -12.40 0.92 -16.44
N GLU A 156 -13.24 1.82 -16.95
CA GLU A 156 -14.30 1.49 -17.91
C GLU A 156 -13.77 0.83 -19.19
N ASP A 157 -12.58 1.23 -19.64
CA ASP A 157 -11.89 0.66 -20.81
C ASP A 157 -11.11 -0.62 -20.50
N GLY A 158 -11.24 -1.16 -19.28
CA GLY A 158 -10.77 -2.50 -18.92
C GLY A 158 -9.32 -2.58 -18.45
N HIS A 159 -8.69 -1.46 -18.10
CA HIS A 159 -7.36 -1.46 -17.48
C HIS A 159 -7.47 -1.69 -15.97
N LEU A 160 -6.56 -2.49 -15.42
CA LEU A 160 -6.48 -2.71 -13.98
C LEU A 160 -5.67 -1.60 -13.33
N ILE A 161 -6.22 -1.02 -12.27
CA ILE A 161 -5.69 0.17 -11.60
C ILE A 161 -5.57 -0.05 -10.09
N CYS A 162 -4.54 0.55 -9.50
CA CYS A 162 -4.26 0.62 -8.07
C CYS A 162 -5.05 1.77 -7.45
N PHE A 163 -6.15 1.45 -6.77
CA PHE A 163 -7.03 2.42 -6.17
C PHE A 163 -8.02 1.78 -5.18
N HIS A 164 -8.15 2.35 -3.98
CA HIS A 164 -8.97 1.77 -2.91
C HIS A 164 -10.48 1.93 -3.12
N ASP A 165 -10.92 3.17 -3.36
CA ASP A 165 -12.33 3.52 -3.39
C ASP A 165 -12.91 3.41 -4.80
N VAL A 166 -14.15 2.97 -4.94
CA VAL A 166 -14.81 3.01 -6.26
C VAL A 166 -14.98 4.43 -6.78
N THR A 167 -15.00 5.44 -5.90
CA THR A 167 -15.08 6.87 -6.23
C THR A 167 -13.76 7.56 -5.97
N LEU A 168 -13.49 8.66 -6.68
CA LEU A 168 -12.24 9.41 -6.54
C LEU A 168 -12.28 10.64 -5.64
N ASP A 169 -13.46 10.92 -5.12
CA ASP A 169 -13.81 12.24 -4.61
C ASP A 169 -12.88 12.64 -3.46
N ASP A 170 -12.44 11.64 -2.68
CA ASP A 170 -11.68 11.84 -1.45
C ASP A 170 -10.16 12.00 -1.68
N THR A 171 -9.59 11.38 -2.71
CA THR A 171 -8.13 11.31 -2.91
C THR A 171 -7.64 12.01 -4.19
N THR A 172 -8.53 12.64 -4.96
CA THR A 172 -8.17 13.35 -6.20
C THR A 172 -8.75 14.78 -6.22
N ASP A 173 -8.38 15.60 -7.23
CA ASP A 173 -9.01 16.91 -7.44
C ASP A 173 -10.18 16.88 -8.42
N ILE A 174 -10.72 15.70 -8.74
CA ILE A 174 -11.71 15.60 -9.81
C ILE A 174 -12.94 16.49 -9.58
N ALA A 175 -13.35 16.70 -8.33
CA ALA A 175 -14.46 17.58 -7.99
C ALA A 175 -14.20 19.05 -8.42
N ASN A 176 -12.93 19.45 -8.56
CA ASN A 176 -12.50 20.77 -9.00
C ASN A 176 -12.18 20.84 -10.51
N ARG A 177 -12.30 19.73 -11.25
CA ARG A 177 -12.03 19.65 -12.69
C ARG A 177 -13.32 19.87 -13.48
N THR A 178 -13.52 21.09 -13.99
CA THR A 178 -14.74 21.49 -14.70
C THR A 178 -15.07 20.62 -15.91
N GLU A 179 -14.06 20.09 -16.58
CA GLU A 179 -14.15 19.17 -17.71
C GLU A 179 -14.82 17.82 -17.36
N PHE A 180 -14.85 17.45 -16.07
CA PHE A 180 -15.41 16.19 -15.60
C PHE A 180 -16.74 16.32 -14.86
N VAL A 181 -17.29 17.52 -14.65
CA VAL A 181 -18.58 17.72 -13.93
C VAL A 181 -19.70 16.85 -14.50
N GLY A 182 -19.78 16.72 -15.84
CA GLY A 182 -20.77 15.87 -16.52
C GLY A 182 -20.55 14.36 -16.37
N ARG A 183 -19.48 13.92 -15.70
CA ARG A 183 -19.14 12.52 -15.42
C ARG A 183 -19.47 12.06 -14.00
N LYS A 184 -20.03 12.94 -13.15
CA LYS A 184 -20.55 12.50 -11.84
C LYS A 184 -21.72 11.53 -12.05
N ARG A 185 -21.70 10.38 -11.40
CA ARG A 185 -22.73 9.33 -11.52
C ARG A 185 -23.10 8.79 -10.14
N THR A 186 -24.26 8.16 -10.07
CA THR A 186 -24.70 7.38 -8.90
C THR A 186 -24.76 5.92 -9.31
N TYR A 187 -24.06 5.06 -8.57
CA TYR A 187 -24.10 3.61 -8.73
C TYR A 187 -24.42 2.94 -7.39
N GLU A 188 -25.04 1.76 -7.43
CA GLU A 188 -25.18 0.90 -6.27
C GLU A 188 -23.92 0.04 -6.15
N VAL A 189 -23.22 0.16 -5.01
CA VAL A 189 -21.97 -0.53 -4.72
C VAL A 189 -22.13 -1.20 -3.36
N GLN A 190 -22.11 -2.54 -3.35
CA GLN A 190 -22.31 -3.36 -2.15
C GLN A 190 -23.59 -3.00 -1.36
N GLY A 191 -24.73 -2.80 -2.03
CA GLY A 191 -26.00 -2.46 -1.38
C GLY A 191 -26.12 -0.99 -0.96
N VAL A 192 -25.16 -0.12 -1.32
CA VAL A 192 -25.17 1.31 -0.98
C VAL A 192 -25.09 2.16 -2.25
N ASN A 193 -25.98 3.15 -2.38
CA ASN A 193 -25.91 4.13 -3.47
C ASN A 193 -24.76 5.12 -3.23
N MET A 194 -23.71 5.05 -4.05
CA MET A 194 -22.56 5.96 -4.04
C MET A 194 -22.65 6.96 -5.19
N THR A 195 -22.45 8.24 -4.90
CA THR A 195 -22.49 9.32 -5.91
C THR A 195 -21.17 10.07 -5.94
N GLY A 196 -20.45 10.01 -7.06
CA GLY A 196 -19.13 10.62 -7.19
C GLY A 196 -18.59 10.59 -8.62
N TRP A 197 -17.30 10.91 -8.77
CA TRP A 197 -16.54 10.79 -10.01
C TRP A 197 -15.60 9.58 -9.97
N PHE A 198 -15.21 9.09 -11.15
CA PHE A 198 -14.46 7.85 -11.36
C PHE A 198 -13.20 8.15 -12.25
N THR A 199 -11.95 7.90 -11.75
CA THR A 199 -10.52 8.36 -12.10
C THR A 199 -9.99 9.87 -12.16
N GLY A 200 -8.86 10.26 -11.46
CA GLY A 200 -8.36 11.66 -11.17
C GLY A 200 -6.81 11.96 -10.98
N LYS A 201 -6.43 13.03 -10.21
CA LYS A 201 -5.25 13.98 -10.22
C LYS A 201 -3.77 13.54 -10.36
N TYR A 202 -3.32 12.48 -9.68
CA TYR A 202 -2.01 11.87 -9.95
C TYR A 202 -2.26 10.73 -10.93
N ASN A 203 -1.29 10.38 -11.77
CA ASN A 203 -1.46 9.22 -12.65
C ASN A 203 -1.79 8.02 -11.76
N ILE A 204 -3.02 7.53 -11.90
CA ILE A 204 -3.48 6.34 -11.22
C ILE A 204 -2.59 5.22 -11.72
N LEU A 205 -1.90 4.59 -10.78
CA LEU A 205 -0.95 3.55 -11.10
C LEU A 205 -1.72 2.35 -11.68
N THR A 206 -1.24 1.81 -12.79
CA THR A 206 -1.77 0.56 -13.31
C THR A 206 -1.24 -0.62 -12.51
N PHE A 207 -1.95 -1.74 -12.53
CA PHE A 207 -1.47 -2.96 -11.87
C PHE A 207 -0.13 -3.45 -12.45
N ASP A 208 0.08 -3.26 -13.75
CA ASP A 208 1.35 -3.50 -14.43
C ASP A 208 2.49 -2.66 -13.83
N GLU A 209 2.28 -1.35 -13.66
CA GLU A 209 3.29 -0.45 -13.08
C GLU A 209 3.61 -0.79 -11.63
N PHE A 210 2.59 -1.11 -10.81
CA PHE A 210 2.80 -1.60 -9.45
C PHE A 210 3.66 -2.87 -9.40
N ILE A 211 3.36 -3.85 -10.26
CA ILE A 211 4.15 -5.08 -10.37
C ILE A 211 5.60 -4.75 -10.74
N LEU A 212 5.82 -3.83 -11.69
CA LEU A 212 7.16 -3.42 -12.11
C LEU A 212 7.95 -2.74 -10.98
N ILE A 213 7.31 -2.00 -10.08
CA ILE A 213 7.98 -1.44 -8.88
C ILE A 213 8.59 -2.56 -8.03
N ALA A 214 7.82 -3.60 -7.70
CA ALA A 214 8.32 -4.73 -6.92
C ALA A 214 9.42 -5.51 -7.66
N LEU A 215 9.24 -5.74 -8.96
CA LEU A 215 10.22 -6.46 -9.77
C LEU A 215 11.55 -5.71 -9.96
N HIS A 216 11.56 -4.38 -9.88
CA HIS A 216 12.77 -3.56 -10.00
C HIS A 216 13.43 -3.21 -8.66
N ALA A 217 12.83 -3.58 -7.52
CA ALA A 217 13.45 -3.40 -6.21
C ALA A 217 14.82 -4.09 -6.11
N ASP A 218 15.77 -3.51 -5.36
CA ASP A 218 17.14 -4.06 -5.20
C ASP A 218 17.19 -5.38 -4.41
N ARG A 219 16.08 -5.77 -3.76
CA ARG A 219 15.89 -7.04 -3.05
C ARG A 219 14.60 -7.72 -3.50
N VAL A 220 14.40 -8.96 -3.11
CA VAL A 220 13.09 -9.60 -3.26
C VAL A 220 12.10 -8.91 -2.33
N VAL A 221 11.03 -8.38 -2.92
CA VAL A 221 9.87 -7.79 -2.24
C VAL A 221 8.66 -8.53 -2.76
N GLY A 222 7.77 -8.95 -1.86
CA GLY A 222 6.52 -9.55 -2.27
C GLY A 222 5.46 -8.52 -2.65
N ILE A 223 4.48 -8.93 -3.44
CA ILE A 223 3.28 -8.13 -3.70
C ILE A 223 2.06 -8.75 -3.02
N TYR A 224 1.13 -7.89 -2.62
CA TYR A 224 -0.08 -8.28 -1.90
C TYR A 224 -1.32 -7.57 -2.49
N PRO A 225 -1.71 -7.86 -3.74
CA PRO A 225 -2.86 -7.22 -4.36
C PRO A 225 -4.22 -7.74 -3.83
N GLU A 226 -5.15 -6.83 -3.58
CA GLU A 226 -6.57 -7.09 -3.30
C GLU A 226 -7.39 -7.09 -4.59
N ILE A 227 -8.24 -8.10 -4.78
CA ILE A 227 -9.34 -8.05 -5.76
C ILE A 227 -10.49 -7.27 -5.10
N LYS A 228 -10.59 -5.97 -5.41
CA LYS A 228 -11.56 -5.06 -4.81
C LYS A 228 -12.89 -5.14 -5.55
N ASN A 229 -14.00 -5.26 -4.81
CA ASN A 229 -15.34 -5.10 -5.38
C ASN A 229 -15.66 -5.98 -6.62
N PRO A 230 -15.33 -7.28 -6.64
CA PRO A 230 -15.39 -8.05 -7.88
C PRO A 230 -16.80 -8.17 -8.48
N ILE A 231 -17.85 -8.13 -7.67
CA ILE A 231 -19.24 -8.14 -8.15
C ILE A 231 -19.54 -6.86 -8.94
N PHE A 232 -19.22 -5.69 -8.38
CA PHE A 232 -19.41 -4.40 -9.02
C PHE A 232 -18.57 -4.30 -10.31
N ILE A 233 -17.29 -4.66 -10.25
CA ILE A 233 -16.42 -4.60 -11.43
C ILE A 233 -16.94 -5.53 -12.54
N ASN A 234 -17.32 -6.77 -12.23
CA ASN A 234 -17.86 -7.69 -13.23
C ASN A 234 -19.21 -7.23 -13.81
N GLN A 235 -19.99 -6.44 -13.08
CA GLN A 235 -21.23 -5.85 -13.59
C GLN A 235 -20.96 -4.75 -14.61
N HIS A 236 -19.97 -3.89 -14.34
CA HIS A 236 -19.75 -2.64 -15.09
C HIS A 236 -18.65 -2.70 -16.15
N VAL A 237 -17.64 -3.54 -15.98
CA VAL A 237 -16.51 -3.66 -16.92
C VAL A 237 -16.63 -4.98 -17.66
N LYS A 238 -16.50 -4.94 -18.99
CA LYS A 238 -16.62 -6.10 -19.87
C LYS A 238 -15.34 -6.31 -20.64
N TRP A 239 -14.75 -7.50 -20.49
CA TRP A 239 -13.58 -7.92 -21.25
C TRP A 239 -13.96 -8.87 -22.38
N SER A 240 -13.14 -8.87 -23.42
CA SER A 240 -13.30 -9.77 -24.57
C SER A 240 -13.27 -11.25 -24.14
N GLY A 241 -14.04 -12.07 -24.86
CA GLY A 241 -14.14 -13.51 -24.58
C GLY A 241 -14.94 -13.85 -23.32
N GLY A 242 -15.69 -12.89 -22.75
CA GLY A 242 -16.50 -13.12 -21.55
C GLY A 242 -15.68 -13.25 -20.26
N LYS A 243 -14.42 -12.78 -20.28
CA LYS A 243 -13.54 -12.78 -19.13
C LYS A 243 -14.11 -11.94 -17.99
N LYS A 244 -13.90 -12.44 -16.78
CA LYS A 244 -14.18 -11.75 -15.54
C LYS A 244 -12.98 -10.91 -15.10
N PHE A 245 -13.23 -10.05 -14.13
CA PHE A 245 -12.19 -9.30 -13.43
C PHE A 245 -11.10 -10.21 -12.87
N GLU A 246 -11.51 -11.34 -12.27
CA GLU A 246 -10.62 -12.37 -11.76
C GLU A 246 -9.67 -12.93 -12.82
N ASP A 247 -10.18 -13.18 -14.03
CA ASP A 247 -9.38 -13.70 -15.14
C ASP A 247 -8.31 -12.69 -15.53
N LYS A 248 -8.68 -11.42 -15.68
CA LYS A 248 -7.76 -10.33 -16.03
C LYS A 248 -6.71 -10.10 -14.96
N PHE A 249 -7.11 -10.16 -13.70
CA PHE A 249 -6.22 -10.03 -12.56
C PHE A 249 -5.16 -11.14 -12.55
N VAL A 250 -5.58 -12.41 -12.67
CA VAL A 250 -4.67 -13.56 -12.68
C VAL A 250 -3.81 -13.59 -13.94
N GLU A 251 -4.36 -13.26 -15.11
CA GLU A 251 -3.59 -13.13 -16.36
C GLU A 251 -2.45 -12.11 -16.23
N THR A 252 -2.72 -10.98 -15.57
CA THR A 252 -1.71 -9.94 -15.34
C THR A 252 -0.60 -10.44 -14.43
N LEU A 253 -0.94 -11.13 -13.33
CA LEU A 253 0.06 -11.78 -12.46
C LEU A 253 0.90 -12.81 -13.22
N LEU A 254 0.27 -13.68 -14.01
CA LEU A 254 0.94 -14.72 -14.79
C LEU A 254 1.83 -14.13 -15.90
N LYS A 255 1.41 -13.04 -16.55
CA LYS A 255 2.21 -12.28 -17.52
C LYS A 255 3.57 -11.87 -16.93
N TYR A 256 3.61 -11.47 -15.66
CA TYR A 256 4.84 -11.13 -14.95
C TYR A 256 5.50 -12.31 -14.22
N GLY A 257 4.97 -13.52 -14.39
CA GLY A 257 5.53 -14.75 -13.85
C GLY A 257 5.30 -14.95 -12.36
N TYR A 258 4.31 -14.29 -11.75
CA TYR A 258 3.87 -14.59 -10.40
C TYR A 258 3.03 -15.87 -10.40
N LYS A 259 3.56 -16.92 -9.77
CA LYS A 259 2.98 -18.25 -9.72
C LYS A 259 3.56 -19.04 -8.54
N GLY A 260 3.07 -20.26 -8.38
CA GLY A 260 3.58 -21.18 -7.37
C GLY A 260 2.77 -21.13 -6.08
N LYS A 261 2.87 -22.22 -5.32
CA LYS A 261 2.25 -22.34 -4.00
C LYS A 261 3.10 -21.59 -2.96
N TYR A 262 2.50 -21.21 -1.84
CA TYR A 262 3.22 -20.64 -0.72
C TYR A 262 4.49 -21.45 -0.39
N MET A 263 5.62 -20.76 -0.21
CA MET A 263 6.94 -21.35 0.06
C MET A 263 7.53 -22.28 -1.00
N SER A 264 6.90 -22.44 -2.16
CA SER A 264 7.52 -23.08 -3.31
C SER A 264 8.69 -22.25 -3.87
N GLU A 265 9.60 -22.87 -4.61
CA GLU A 265 10.74 -22.18 -5.23
C GLU A 265 10.30 -21.00 -6.12
N ASP A 266 9.23 -21.18 -6.91
CA ASP A 266 8.67 -20.12 -7.76
C ASP A 266 8.16 -18.94 -6.91
N TRP A 267 7.50 -19.24 -5.78
CA TRP A 267 6.98 -18.21 -4.88
C TRP A 267 8.09 -17.47 -4.15
N LEU A 268 9.14 -18.16 -3.71
CA LEU A 268 10.29 -17.53 -3.05
C LEU A 268 11.05 -16.55 -3.96
N LYS A 269 10.99 -16.76 -5.29
CA LYS A 269 11.57 -15.84 -6.28
C LYS A 269 10.69 -14.60 -6.51
N LYS A 270 9.37 -14.76 -6.45
CA LYS A 270 8.37 -13.72 -6.68
C LYS A 270 7.21 -13.87 -5.69
N PRO A 271 7.39 -13.44 -4.42
CA PRO A 271 6.40 -13.66 -3.38
C PRO A 271 5.11 -12.91 -3.71
N LEU A 272 3.99 -13.60 -3.61
CA LEU A 272 2.67 -13.07 -3.89
C LEU A 272 1.67 -13.61 -2.88
N PHE A 273 0.84 -12.74 -2.33
CA PHE A 273 -0.45 -13.13 -1.75
C PHE A 273 -1.57 -12.42 -2.50
N ILE A 274 -2.72 -13.07 -2.66
CA ILE A 274 -3.92 -12.44 -3.21
C ILE A 274 -4.95 -12.33 -2.09
N GLN A 275 -5.61 -11.18 -1.93
CA GLN A 275 -6.69 -11.02 -0.96
C GLN A 275 -8.00 -10.56 -1.58
N SER A 276 -9.10 -10.83 -0.89
CA SER A 276 -10.41 -10.25 -1.20
C SER A 276 -11.38 -10.47 -0.04
N PHE A 277 -12.34 -9.56 0.12
CA PHE A 277 -13.53 -9.73 0.96
C PHE A 277 -14.62 -10.61 0.28
N ALA A 278 -14.42 -11.00 -0.98
CA ALA A 278 -15.33 -11.82 -1.77
C ALA A 278 -14.87 -13.30 -1.81
N PRO A 279 -15.35 -14.17 -0.89
CA PRO A 279 -14.97 -15.58 -0.87
C PRO A 279 -15.19 -16.33 -2.19
N THR A 280 -16.24 -16.02 -2.97
CA THR A 280 -16.46 -16.68 -4.25
C THR A 280 -15.40 -16.30 -5.29
N SER A 281 -14.87 -15.08 -5.22
CA SER A 281 -13.75 -14.64 -6.06
C SER A 281 -12.49 -15.45 -5.76
N LEU A 282 -12.15 -15.64 -4.48
CA LEU A 282 -11.01 -16.47 -4.04
C LEU A 282 -11.16 -17.95 -4.43
N ILE A 283 -12.38 -18.50 -4.29
CA ILE A 283 -12.70 -19.86 -4.72
C ILE A 283 -12.56 -19.97 -6.24
N TYR A 284 -13.06 -19.00 -6.99
CA TYR A 284 -12.98 -18.99 -8.45
C TYR A 284 -11.53 -18.99 -8.93
N ILE A 285 -10.69 -18.07 -8.43
CA ILE A 285 -9.29 -17.99 -8.85
C ILE A 285 -8.45 -19.19 -8.41
N SER A 286 -8.93 -20.00 -7.46
CA SER A 286 -8.27 -21.25 -7.07
C SER A 286 -8.22 -22.28 -8.22
N ASN A 287 -9.10 -22.16 -9.22
CA ASN A 287 -9.08 -23.01 -10.40
C ASN A 287 -8.04 -22.58 -11.45
N ILE A 288 -7.57 -21.33 -11.41
CA ILE A 288 -6.69 -20.75 -12.44
C ILE A 288 -5.32 -20.31 -11.91
N THR A 289 -5.13 -20.27 -10.58
CA THR A 289 -3.81 -20.03 -9.98
C THR A 289 -3.63 -20.74 -8.63
N ASN A 290 -2.41 -21.23 -8.41
CA ASN A 290 -1.96 -21.81 -7.15
C ASN A 290 -1.37 -20.78 -6.17
N ALA A 291 -1.33 -19.50 -6.56
CA ALA A 291 -0.87 -18.43 -5.67
C ALA A 291 -1.65 -18.43 -4.35
N PRO A 292 -0.99 -18.20 -3.21
CA PRO A 292 -1.66 -18.21 -1.93
C PRO A 292 -2.64 -17.05 -1.82
N LYS A 293 -3.74 -17.32 -1.12
CA LYS A 293 -4.90 -16.45 -0.99
C LYS A 293 -5.22 -16.20 0.47
N LEU A 294 -5.75 -15.03 0.80
CA LEU A 294 -6.33 -14.73 2.09
C LEU A 294 -7.75 -14.21 1.96
N LEU A 295 -8.63 -14.69 2.83
CA LEU A 295 -9.96 -14.13 3.00
C LEU A 295 -9.87 -12.92 3.91
N LEU A 296 -10.28 -11.75 3.42
CA LEU A 296 -10.45 -10.56 4.25
C LEU A 296 -11.74 -10.65 5.05
N ILE A 297 -11.69 -10.22 6.30
CA ILE A 297 -12.82 -10.21 7.22
C ILE A 297 -12.94 -8.79 7.78
N ASP A 298 -14.12 -8.22 7.61
CA ASP A 298 -14.44 -6.85 8.01
C ASP A 298 -15.03 -6.82 9.44
N GLU A 299 -15.54 -5.66 9.86
CA GLU A 299 -16.22 -5.49 11.14
C GLU A 299 -17.37 -6.49 11.32
N THR A 300 -17.75 -6.73 12.57
CA THR A 300 -18.77 -7.74 12.93
C THR A 300 -20.15 -7.51 12.30
N THR A 301 -20.41 -6.29 11.82
CA THR A 301 -21.69 -5.87 11.23
C THR A 301 -21.69 -5.88 9.70
N VAL A 302 -20.53 -6.07 9.08
CA VAL A 302 -20.36 -6.01 7.62
C VAL A 302 -20.35 -7.42 7.05
N PRO A 303 -21.31 -7.78 6.18
CA PRO A 303 -21.31 -9.09 5.53
C PRO A 303 -20.30 -9.13 4.37
N THR A 304 -19.95 -10.34 3.93
CA THR A 304 -19.11 -10.56 2.74
C THR A 304 -19.71 -9.96 1.47
N GLN A 305 -18.87 -9.41 0.59
CA GLN A 305 -19.27 -8.62 -0.59
C GLN A 305 -20.11 -9.37 -1.64
N ASP A 306 -20.04 -10.70 -1.69
CA ASP A 306 -20.61 -11.53 -2.77
C ASP A 306 -21.62 -12.58 -2.30
N THR A 307 -21.48 -13.12 -1.08
CA THR A 307 -22.39 -14.12 -0.52
C THR A 307 -23.32 -13.59 0.55
N ASN A 308 -23.14 -12.33 0.98
CA ASN A 308 -23.89 -11.71 2.07
C ASN A 308 -23.85 -12.52 3.39
N GLN A 309 -22.80 -13.29 3.62
CA GLN A 309 -22.59 -14.04 4.86
C GLN A 309 -22.10 -13.11 5.96
N SER A 310 -22.60 -13.32 7.18
CA SER A 310 -22.21 -12.54 8.36
C SER A 310 -20.80 -12.87 8.85
N TYR A 311 -20.23 -11.96 9.65
CA TYR A 311 -18.99 -12.18 10.39
C TYR A 311 -18.98 -13.51 11.17
N TYR A 312 -20.07 -13.82 11.90
CA TYR A 312 -20.16 -15.03 12.72
C TYR A 312 -20.18 -16.31 11.89
N GLU A 313 -20.77 -16.26 10.70
CA GLU A 313 -20.77 -17.40 9.78
C GLU A 313 -19.36 -17.64 9.25
N ILE A 314 -18.70 -16.61 8.72
CA ILE A 314 -17.38 -16.75 8.07
C ILE A 314 -16.23 -17.00 9.04
N THR A 315 -16.43 -16.65 10.32
CA THR A 315 -15.48 -16.95 11.40
C THR A 315 -15.80 -18.24 12.15
N SER A 316 -16.88 -18.95 11.82
CA SER A 316 -17.23 -20.23 12.45
C SER A 316 -16.22 -21.33 12.13
N ASN A 317 -16.08 -22.33 13.01
CA ASN A 317 -15.20 -23.48 12.75
C ASN A 317 -15.54 -24.23 11.46
N GLY A 318 -16.84 -24.38 11.18
CA GLY A 318 -17.31 -25.03 9.96
C GLY A 318 -16.87 -24.27 8.71
N TYR A 319 -17.01 -22.95 8.71
CA TYR A 319 -16.60 -22.12 7.59
C TYR A 319 -15.08 -22.05 7.43
N LEU A 320 -14.33 -21.87 8.51
CA LEU A 320 -12.85 -21.89 8.47
C LEU A 320 -12.32 -23.24 7.93
N ALA A 321 -12.94 -24.35 8.33
CA ALA A 321 -12.60 -25.68 7.81
C ALA A 321 -12.97 -25.87 6.33
N PHE A 322 -14.00 -25.17 5.85
CA PHE A 322 -14.36 -25.14 4.43
C PHE A 322 -13.39 -24.28 3.62
N ILE A 323 -13.19 -23.01 4.01
CA ILE A 323 -12.47 -22.02 3.21
C ILE A 323 -10.96 -22.30 3.14
N ARG A 324 -10.37 -22.97 4.15
CA ARG A 324 -8.95 -23.39 4.13
C ARG A 324 -8.55 -24.29 2.96
N LYS A 325 -9.52 -24.83 2.22
CA LYS A 325 -9.27 -25.56 0.97
C LYS A 325 -8.79 -24.65 -0.17
N TYR A 326 -9.08 -23.35 -0.06
CA TYR A 326 -8.87 -22.33 -1.10
C TYR A 326 -7.91 -21.23 -0.64
N VAL A 327 -7.88 -20.93 0.66
CA VAL A 327 -7.04 -19.88 1.26
C VAL A 327 -6.00 -20.49 2.20
N ILE A 328 -4.90 -19.77 2.42
CA ILE A 328 -3.87 -20.16 3.39
C ILE A 328 -3.89 -19.30 4.66
N GLY A 329 -4.78 -18.31 4.71
CA GLY A 329 -4.95 -17.44 5.86
C GLY A 329 -6.19 -16.57 5.77
N ILE A 330 -6.40 -15.81 6.83
CA ILE A 330 -7.42 -14.78 6.95
C ILE A 330 -6.74 -13.44 7.28
N GLY A 331 -7.30 -12.35 6.77
CA GLY A 331 -6.91 -11.00 7.15
C GLY A 331 -8.09 -10.29 7.80
N PRO A 332 -8.25 -10.38 9.14
CA PRO A 332 -9.34 -9.70 9.84
C PRO A 332 -8.99 -8.27 10.23
N TRP A 333 -9.99 -7.40 10.36
CA TRP A 333 -9.80 -6.13 11.06
C TRP A 333 -9.38 -6.39 12.51
N LYS A 334 -8.33 -5.71 12.98
CA LYS A 334 -7.65 -6.02 14.26
C LYS A 334 -8.62 -5.97 15.46
N ASP A 335 -9.55 -5.03 15.48
CA ASP A 335 -10.52 -4.88 16.58
C ASP A 335 -11.58 -5.99 16.60
N THR A 336 -11.71 -6.81 15.54
CA THR A 336 -12.53 -8.04 15.62
C THR A 336 -11.83 -9.18 16.35
N ILE A 337 -10.50 -9.16 16.42
CA ILE A 337 -9.73 -10.12 17.23
C ILE A 337 -9.72 -9.69 18.69
N ILE A 338 -9.51 -8.39 18.96
CA ILE A 338 -9.50 -7.79 20.30
C ILE A 338 -10.53 -6.65 20.35
N PRO A 339 -11.83 -6.93 20.61
CA PRO A 339 -12.86 -5.90 20.64
C PRO A 339 -12.60 -4.86 21.74
N PRO A 340 -12.46 -3.57 21.39
CA PRO A 340 -12.25 -2.53 22.40
C PRO A 340 -13.57 -2.08 23.03
N GLU A 341 -13.50 -1.60 24.27
CA GLU A 341 -14.57 -0.88 24.96
C GLU A 341 -14.03 0.49 25.40
N ASN A 342 -14.64 1.58 24.93
CA ASN A 342 -14.16 2.96 25.20
C ASN A 342 -12.66 3.16 24.88
N ASN A 343 -12.18 2.58 23.77
CA ASN A 343 -10.79 2.58 23.33
C ASN A 343 -9.79 1.86 24.26
N LEU A 344 -10.29 1.06 25.21
CA LEU A 344 -9.50 0.12 25.98
C LEU A 344 -9.69 -1.28 25.39
N LEU A 345 -8.61 -2.05 25.28
CA LEU A 345 -8.66 -3.44 24.82
C LEU A 345 -9.56 -4.27 25.73
N GLY A 346 -10.54 -4.96 25.13
CA GLY A 346 -11.28 -6.03 25.78
C GLY A 346 -10.53 -7.35 25.76
N PRO A 347 -11.18 -8.46 26.16
CA PRO A 347 -10.60 -9.78 26.08
C PRO A 347 -10.39 -10.21 24.62
N ALA A 348 -9.27 -10.87 24.34
CA ALA A 348 -9.02 -11.48 23.05
C ALA A 348 -10.06 -12.57 22.73
N THR A 349 -10.54 -12.58 21.50
CA THR A 349 -11.32 -13.70 20.97
C THR A 349 -10.42 -14.91 20.73
N ASP A 350 -11.02 -16.09 20.49
CA ASP A 350 -10.29 -17.30 20.13
C ASP A 350 -10.01 -17.43 18.62
N LEU A 351 -10.31 -16.40 17.81
CA LEU A 351 -10.26 -16.48 16.35
C LEU A 351 -8.87 -16.86 15.84
N VAL A 352 -7.81 -16.27 16.41
CA VAL A 352 -6.42 -16.57 16.03
C VAL A 352 -6.08 -18.03 16.32
N ALA A 353 -6.40 -18.50 17.53
CA ALA A 353 -6.15 -19.87 17.94
C ALA A 353 -6.90 -20.89 17.07
N ARG A 354 -8.17 -20.61 16.72
CA ARG A 354 -8.98 -21.48 15.85
C ARG A 354 -8.47 -21.47 14.41
N ALA A 355 -8.00 -20.33 13.89
CA ALA A 355 -7.37 -20.24 12.57
C ALA A 355 -6.07 -21.07 12.53
N HIS A 356 -5.18 -20.89 13.52
CA HIS A 356 -3.93 -21.65 13.61
C HIS A 356 -4.16 -23.15 13.77
N ALA A 357 -5.16 -23.58 14.55
CA ALA A 357 -5.53 -24.99 14.67
C ALA A 357 -5.93 -25.63 13.33
N LEU A 358 -6.32 -24.81 12.34
CA LEU A 358 -6.67 -25.21 10.98
C LEU A 358 -5.54 -24.96 9.96
N ASN A 359 -4.35 -24.56 10.43
CA ASN A 359 -3.19 -24.14 9.63
C ASN A 359 -3.48 -22.94 8.72
N LEU A 360 -4.31 -22.02 9.18
CA LEU A 360 -4.53 -20.73 8.53
C LEU A 360 -3.65 -19.68 9.20
N GLN A 361 -2.91 -18.91 8.40
CA GLN A 361 -2.22 -17.70 8.87
C GLN A 361 -3.23 -16.59 9.20
N VAL A 362 -2.85 -15.67 10.08
CA VAL A 362 -3.66 -14.50 10.45
C VAL A 362 -2.86 -13.23 10.23
N HIS A 363 -3.29 -12.41 9.28
CA HIS A 363 -2.64 -11.16 8.86
C HIS A 363 -3.57 -9.97 9.11
N PRO A 364 -3.71 -9.48 10.36
CA PRO A 364 -4.65 -8.40 10.68
C PRO A 364 -4.28 -7.05 10.07
N TYR A 365 -5.31 -6.24 9.84
CA TYR A 365 -5.21 -4.85 9.40
C TYR A 365 -6.01 -3.91 10.33
N THR A 366 -5.72 -2.62 10.47
CA THR A 366 -4.52 -1.91 10.02
C THR A 366 -3.85 -1.24 11.21
N PHE A 367 -2.53 -1.37 11.29
CA PHE A 367 -1.71 -0.79 12.36
C PHE A 367 -1.22 0.59 11.96
N ARG A 368 -1.53 1.59 12.79
CA ARG A 368 -1.35 3.02 12.54
C ARG A 368 -0.75 3.68 13.77
N ASN A 369 0.31 4.48 13.58
CA ASN A 369 1.09 5.02 14.69
C ASN A 369 0.43 6.26 15.32
N GLU A 370 -0.51 6.90 14.63
CA GLU A 370 -1.14 8.10 15.13
C GLU A 370 -2.03 7.78 16.34
N ASN A 371 -1.99 8.68 17.31
CA ASN A 371 -2.67 8.52 18.60
C ASN A 371 -4.18 8.21 18.48
N SER A 372 -4.84 8.65 17.41
CA SER A 372 -6.25 8.38 17.15
C SER A 372 -6.57 6.93 16.83
N TYR A 373 -5.57 6.13 16.43
CA TYR A 373 -5.72 4.73 16.03
C TYR A 373 -5.10 3.73 17.03
N LEU A 374 -4.45 4.24 18.08
CA LEU A 374 -3.88 3.46 19.16
C LEU A 374 -4.87 3.35 20.33
N HIS A 375 -5.10 2.13 20.79
CA HIS A 375 -5.84 1.90 22.02
C HIS A 375 -5.07 2.42 23.23
N PHE A 376 -5.79 2.89 24.25
CA PHE A 376 -5.18 3.54 25.42
C PHE A 376 -4.23 2.64 26.21
N ASN A 377 -4.38 1.32 26.10
CA ASN A 377 -3.49 0.31 26.68
C ASN A 377 -2.04 0.45 26.21
N PHE A 378 -1.81 1.01 25.02
CA PHE A 378 -0.48 1.16 24.46
C PHE A 378 0.16 2.51 24.79
N HIS A 379 -0.52 3.41 25.50
CA HIS A 379 0.03 4.68 25.96
C HIS A 379 0.71 5.52 24.86
N GLN A 380 0.10 5.53 23.65
CA GLN A 380 0.65 6.21 22.46
C GLN A 380 1.99 5.63 21.97
N ASP A 381 2.31 4.40 22.34
CA ASP A 381 3.50 3.69 21.89
C ASP A 381 3.13 2.59 20.87
N PRO A 382 3.38 2.81 19.56
CA PRO A 382 3.13 1.78 18.55
C PRO A 382 4.03 0.56 18.70
N TYR A 383 5.21 0.67 19.34
CA TYR A 383 6.07 -0.49 19.59
C TYR A 383 5.46 -1.43 20.64
N ALA A 384 4.76 -0.88 21.63
CA ALA A 384 3.99 -1.68 22.58
C ALA A 384 2.83 -2.42 21.89
N GLU A 385 2.17 -1.79 20.91
CA GLU A 385 1.17 -2.46 20.07
C GLU A 385 1.81 -3.61 19.28
N TYR A 386 2.93 -3.37 18.59
CA TYR A 386 3.60 -4.42 17.82
C TYR A 386 4.05 -5.60 18.71
N GLU A 387 4.61 -5.33 19.89
CA GLU A 387 5.01 -6.37 20.86
C GLU A 387 3.81 -7.22 21.25
N TYR A 388 2.69 -6.59 21.64
CA TYR A 388 1.48 -7.30 22.03
C TYR A 388 0.96 -8.20 20.91
N TRP A 389 0.82 -7.66 19.69
CA TRP A 389 0.25 -8.41 18.58
C TRP A 389 1.17 -9.53 18.07
N LEU A 390 2.49 -9.30 18.03
CA LEU A 390 3.44 -10.27 17.49
C LEU A 390 3.88 -11.32 18.51
N ARG A 391 3.85 -11.03 19.82
CA ARG A 391 4.32 -11.97 20.86
C ARG A 391 3.22 -12.59 21.69
N GLU A 392 2.22 -11.80 22.08
CA GLU A 392 1.13 -12.27 22.92
C GLU A 392 0.01 -12.89 22.07
N ILE A 393 -0.46 -12.16 21.06
CA ILE A 393 -1.50 -12.65 20.13
C ILE A 393 -0.92 -13.59 19.07
N ARG A 394 0.36 -13.41 18.71
CA ARG A 394 1.13 -14.26 17.79
C ARG A 394 0.56 -14.34 16.38
N VAL A 395 0.12 -13.20 15.85
CA VAL A 395 -0.29 -13.11 14.43
C VAL A 395 0.91 -13.25 13.49
N ASP A 396 0.66 -13.67 12.25
CA ASP A 396 1.69 -14.08 11.29
C ASP A 396 2.17 -12.92 10.39
N ALA A 397 1.49 -11.78 10.41
CA ALA A 397 1.89 -10.55 9.74
C ALA A 397 1.11 -9.37 10.31
N LEU A 398 1.53 -8.15 9.98
CA LEU A 398 0.73 -6.93 10.21
C LEU A 398 0.67 -6.13 8.91
N PHE A 399 -0.54 -5.71 8.53
CA PHE A 399 -0.72 -4.59 7.59
C PHE A 399 -0.55 -3.29 8.35
N THR A 400 0.39 -2.45 7.92
CA THR A 400 0.66 -1.16 8.58
C THR A 400 0.88 -0.05 7.58
N ASP A 401 0.41 1.14 7.96
CA ASP A 401 0.64 2.39 7.24
C ASP A 401 2.07 2.94 7.48
N PHE A 402 2.81 2.37 8.45
CA PHE A 402 4.12 2.81 8.91
C PHE A 402 5.16 1.67 8.89
N THR A 403 5.58 1.25 7.70
CA THR A 403 6.44 0.07 7.58
C THR A 403 7.80 0.24 8.24
N GLY A 404 8.33 1.47 8.27
CA GLY A 404 9.61 1.78 8.93
C GLY A 404 9.60 1.55 10.45
N SER A 405 8.50 1.84 11.16
CA SER A 405 8.41 1.59 12.62
C SER A 405 8.33 0.10 12.91
N LEU A 406 7.50 -0.64 12.17
CA LEU A 406 7.43 -2.09 12.32
C LEU A 406 8.77 -2.76 11.99
N ARG A 407 9.48 -2.28 10.96
CA ARG A 407 10.82 -2.77 10.64
C ARG A 407 11.80 -2.54 11.79
N LYS A 408 11.84 -1.33 12.36
CA LYS A 408 12.71 -1.00 13.51
C LYS A 408 12.41 -1.91 14.69
N TYR A 409 11.13 -2.11 15.02
CA TYR A 409 10.71 -3.06 16.05
C TYR A 409 11.27 -4.45 15.79
N GLN A 410 11.09 -4.99 14.57
CA GLN A 410 11.58 -6.32 14.19
C GLN A 410 13.11 -6.45 14.27
N GLU A 411 13.85 -5.39 13.94
CA GLU A 411 15.31 -5.37 14.06
C GLU A 411 15.78 -5.33 15.51
N TRP A 412 15.13 -4.55 16.36
CA TRP A 412 15.44 -4.47 17.79
C TRP A 412 15.12 -5.75 18.55
N THR A 413 14.06 -6.44 18.12
CA THR A 413 13.57 -7.66 18.77
C THR A 413 14.10 -8.95 18.17
N ALA A 414 14.87 -8.86 17.07
CA ALA A 414 15.53 -10.01 16.47
C ALA A 414 16.48 -10.65 17.50
N PRO A 415 16.48 -12.00 17.64
CA PRO A 415 17.45 -12.68 18.48
C PRO A 415 18.86 -12.24 18.07
N HIS A 416 19.68 -11.78 19.03
CA HIS A 416 21.08 -11.47 18.74
C HIS A 416 21.71 -12.70 18.09
N GLN A 417 22.07 -12.59 16.81
CA GLN A 417 23.01 -13.54 16.25
C GLN A 417 24.30 -13.34 17.03
N ASN A 418 24.61 -14.27 17.93
CA ASN A 418 25.93 -14.38 18.53
C ASN A 418 26.93 -14.55 17.38
N LYS A 419 27.39 -13.42 16.83
CA LYS A 419 28.67 -13.35 16.15
C LYS A 419 29.71 -13.50 17.26
N GLU A 420 29.90 -14.73 17.73
CA GLU A 420 31.16 -15.11 18.32
C GLU A 420 32.22 -14.82 17.24
N LYS A 421 32.78 -13.61 17.29
CA LYS A 421 34.08 -13.35 16.72
C LYS A 421 34.99 -14.36 17.39
N LYS A 422 35.31 -15.46 16.70
CA LYS A 422 36.51 -16.25 17.00
C LYS A 422 37.66 -15.25 16.96
N CYS A 423 38.04 -14.72 18.11
CA CYS A 423 39.31 -14.08 18.32
C CYS A 423 40.36 -15.14 17.99
N ARG A 424 40.85 -15.14 16.74
CA ARG A 424 42.07 -15.84 16.42
C ARG A 424 43.15 -15.13 17.24
N GLY A 425 43.67 -15.82 18.26
CA GLY A 425 44.84 -15.36 19.00
C GLY A 425 45.99 -15.09 18.03
N PRO A 426 46.94 -14.22 18.41
CA PRO A 426 48.09 -13.93 17.56
C PRO A 426 48.86 -15.22 17.26
N PRO A 427 49.39 -15.37 16.03
CA PRO A 427 50.18 -16.54 15.66
C PRO A 427 51.38 -16.67 16.59
N ALA A 428 51.58 -17.90 17.09
CA ALA A 428 52.69 -18.29 17.96
C ALA A 428 54.02 -18.34 17.19
#